data_AF-R6ASS0-F1
#
_entry.id   AF-R6ASS0-F1
#
_cell.length_a   1.000
_cell.length_b   1.000
_cell.length_c   1.000
_cell.angle_alpha   90.00
_cell.angle_beta   90.00
_cell.angle_gamma   90.00
#
_symmetry.space_group_name_H-M   'P 1'
#
loop_
_entity.id
_entity.type
_entity.pdbx_description
1 polymer ?
#
loop_
_entity_poly.entity_id
_entity_poly.type
_entity_poly.pdbx_seq_one_letter_code
_entity_poly.pdbx_strand_id
1 'polypeptide(L)'
;MSTRSDQRKDAAEHGLYDPAYEHDACGVGFVASVKGQASHEIVTQALQILKNLDHRGAVGADPLCGDGAGILIQIPDAFFRAEMAKQNILLPPAGDYGVGMIFLPREHASRRACEQELERVVKAEGHADHSGSLGTGQGTNGPGPACVL
;
A
#
# COMPACT_ATOMS: atom_id res chain seq x y z
N MET A 1 13.73 34.88 -7.36
CA MET A 1 12.68 33.85 -7.46
C MET A 1 11.63 34.20 -6.42
N SER A 2 10.38 34.43 -6.84
CA SER A 2 9.27 34.71 -5.92
C SER A 2 9.00 33.46 -5.07
N THR A 3 8.79 33.63 -3.77
CA THR A 3 8.53 32.49 -2.87
C THR A 3 7.09 31.99 -3.04
N ARG A 4 6.83 30.75 -2.62
CA ARG A 4 5.46 30.18 -2.63
C ARG A 4 4.49 31.02 -1.78
N SER A 5 4.98 31.70 -0.74
CA SER A 5 4.21 32.65 0.06
C SER A 5 3.87 33.93 -0.70
N ASP A 6 4.79 34.46 -1.51
CA ASP A 6 4.54 35.67 -2.31
C ASP A 6 3.48 35.39 -3.38
N GLN A 7 3.51 34.21 -4.00
CA GLN A 7 2.52 33.78 -5.00
C GLN A 7 1.12 33.60 -4.40
N ARG A 8 1.00 33.02 -3.20
CA ARG A 8 -0.30 32.89 -2.50
C ARG A 8 -0.89 34.24 -2.16
N LYS A 9 -0.05 35.18 -1.73
CA LYS A 9 -0.47 36.52 -1.35
C LYS A 9 -0.97 37.31 -2.55
N ASP A 10 -0.24 37.26 -3.66
CA ASP A 10 -0.63 37.90 -4.92
C ASP A 10 -1.94 37.31 -5.49
N ALA A 11 -2.10 35.98 -5.44
CA ALA A 11 -3.33 35.32 -5.86
C ALA A 11 -4.54 35.69 -4.97
N ALA A 12 -4.32 35.96 -3.69
CA ALA A 12 -5.37 36.37 -2.75
C ALA A 12 -5.75 37.85 -2.88
N GLU A 13 -4.78 38.70 -3.23
CA GLU A 13 -4.99 40.15 -3.39
C GLU A 13 -5.55 40.52 -4.78
N HIS A 14 -5.18 39.78 -5.83
CA HIS A 14 -5.49 40.13 -7.21
C HIS A 14 -6.25 39.04 -8.00
N GLY A 15 -6.62 37.92 -7.36
CA GLY A 15 -7.29 36.78 -8.00
C GLY A 15 -8.60 36.36 -7.34
N LEU A 16 -9.19 35.26 -7.84
CA LEU A 16 -10.37 34.61 -7.24
C LEU A 16 -10.01 33.61 -6.12
N TYR A 17 -8.72 33.48 -5.80
CA TYR A 17 -8.25 32.60 -4.75
C TYR A 17 -8.52 33.25 -3.39
N ASP A 18 -9.30 32.58 -2.55
CA ASP A 18 -9.49 32.98 -1.16
C ASP A 18 -8.85 31.90 -0.26
N PRO A 19 -7.80 32.24 0.50
CA PRO A 19 -7.11 31.32 1.39
C PRO A 19 -8.02 30.62 2.41
N ALA A 20 -9.20 31.19 2.71
CA ALA A 20 -10.17 30.59 3.63
C ALA A 20 -10.75 29.26 3.11
N TYR A 21 -10.73 29.02 1.79
CA TYR A 21 -11.21 27.77 1.17
C TYR A 21 -10.08 26.80 0.82
N GLU A 22 -8.84 27.09 1.19
CA GLU A 22 -7.73 26.17 0.97
C GLU A 22 -7.70 25.11 2.08
N HIS A 23 -7.85 23.84 1.69
CA HIS A 23 -7.86 22.71 2.60
C HIS A 23 -6.93 21.61 2.11
N ASP A 24 -6.11 21.07 3.01
CA ASP A 24 -5.26 19.92 2.72
C ASP A 24 -6.13 18.66 2.51
N ALA A 25 -6.04 18.07 1.30
CA ALA A 25 -6.88 16.96 0.85
C ALA A 25 -6.27 15.57 1.14
N CYS A 26 -5.72 15.33 2.34
CA CYS A 26 -5.17 14.02 2.70
C CYS A 26 -5.54 13.60 4.13
N GLY A 27 -6.25 12.48 4.24
CA GLY A 27 -6.63 11.84 5.50
C GLY A 27 -5.63 10.77 5.95
N VAL A 28 -5.23 10.83 7.22
CA VAL A 28 -4.48 9.75 7.88
C VAL A 28 -5.15 9.38 9.19
N GLY A 29 -5.09 8.10 9.56
CA GLY A 29 -5.59 7.59 10.83
C GLY A 29 -4.89 6.30 11.19
N PHE A 30 -4.93 5.94 12.47
CA PHE A 30 -4.37 4.69 12.96
C PHE A 30 -5.30 4.08 14.00
N VAL A 31 -5.18 2.77 14.18
CA VAL A 31 -5.86 2.03 15.24
C VAL A 31 -4.90 1.01 15.81
N ALA A 32 -4.90 0.86 17.13
CA ALA A 32 -3.96 -0.01 17.83
C ALA A 32 -4.64 -0.69 19.00
N SER A 33 -4.27 -1.95 19.25
CA SER A 33 -4.65 -2.65 20.47
C SER A 33 -3.72 -2.21 21.61
N VAL A 34 -4.27 -1.58 22.65
CA VAL A 34 -3.51 -1.16 23.84
C VAL A 34 -2.83 -2.36 24.52
N LYS A 35 -3.41 -3.55 24.38
CA LYS A 35 -2.85 -4.80 24.94
C LYS A 35 -1.88 -5.50 23.97
N GLY A 36 -1.61 -4.94 22.79
CA GLY A 36 -0.74 -5.55 21.78
C GLY A 36 -1.30 -6.82 21.15
N GLN A 37 -2.60 -7.08 21.28
CA GLN A 37 -3.23 -8.29 20.74
C GLN A 37 -3.58 -8.12 19.27
N ALA A 38 -3.07 -9.01 18.42
CA ALA A 38 -3.46 -9.08 17.01
C ALA A 38 -4.91 -9.53 16.87
N SER A 39 -5.72 -8.79 16.11
CA SER A 39 -7.12 -9.10 15.86
C SER A 39 -7.55 -8.59 14.49
N HIS A 40 -8.42 -9.35 13.80
CA HIS A 40 -9.03 -8.90 12.54
C HIS A 40 -9.94 -7.67 12.72
N GLU A 41 -10.39 -7.41 13.95
CA GLU A 41 -11.15 -6.20 14.28
C GLU A 41 -10.36 -4.93 13.98
N ILE A 42 -9.04 -4.92 14.25
CA ILE A 42 -8.13 -3.80 13.95
C ILE A 42 -8.15 -3.49 12.45
N VAL A 43 -8.13 -4.52 11.61
CA VAL A 43 -8.21 -4.36 10.14
C VAL A 43 -9.56 -3.78 9.73
N THR A 44 -10.65 -4.29 10.31
CA THR A 44 -12.01 -3.79 10.02
C THR A 44 -12.17 -2.33 10.44
N GLN A 45 -11.63 -1.94 11.59
CA GLN A 45 -11.62 -0.56 12.07
C GLN A 45 -10.77 0.34 11.16
N ALA A 46 -9.59 -0.11 10.71
CA ALA A 46 -8.76 0.63 9.76
C ALA A 46 -9.46 0.86 8.42
N LEU A 47 -10.17 -0.15 7.89
CA LEU A 47 -10.99 0.01 6.69
C LEU A 47 -12.16 0.98 6.91
N GLN A 48 -12.76 0.99 8.10
CA GLN A 48 -13.81 1.95 8.43
C GLN A 48 -13.26 3.38 8.49
N ILE A 49 -12.03 3.59 9.00
CA ILE A 49 -11.36 4.89 8.95
C ILE A 49 -11.22 5.35 7.50
N LEU A 50 -10.74 4.50 6.58
CA LEU A 50 -10.62 4.86 5.17
C LEU A 50 -11.96 5.27 4.55
N LYS A 51 -13.04 4.52 4.82
CA LYS A 51 -14.40 4.90 4.38
C LYS A 51 -14.83 6.26 4.90
N ASN A 52 -14.48 6.57 6.15
CA ASN A 52 -14.82 7.86 6.75
C ASN A 52 -13.96 9.01 6.20
N LEU A 53 -12.79 8.71 5.63
CA LEU A 53 -11.89 9.70 5.02
C LEU A 53 -12.15 9.94 3.53
N ASP A 54 -13.14 9.28 2.94
CA ASP A 54 -13.50 9.37 1.51
C ASP A 54 -13.76 10.82 1.08
N HIS A 55 -14.42 11.62 1.94
CA HIS A 55 -14.66 13.05 1.71
C HIS A 55 -13.38 13.91 1.64
N ARG A 56 -12.22 13.36 2.02
CA ARG A 56 -10.91 14.01 1.93
C ARG A 56 -10.08 13.44 0.79
N GLY A 57 -10.58 12.45 0.05
CA GLY A 57 -9.93 11.94 -1.14
C GLY A 57 -10.04 12.96 -2.28
N ALA A 58 -8.99 13.08 -3.07
CA ALA A 58 -9.11 13.72 -4.37
C ALA A 58 -10.02 12.86 -5.25
N VAL A 59 -11.14 13.45 -5.66
CA VAL A 59 -12.09 12.83 -6.60
C VAL A 59 -11.71 13.31 -7.99
N GLY A 60 -11.31 12.40 -8.86
CA GLY A 60 -11.04 12.71 -10.28
C GLY A 60 -12.33 13.02 -11.04
N ALA A 61 -12.21 13.32 -12.34
CA ALA A 61 -13.37 13.48 -13.22
C ALA A 61 -14.16 12.17 -13.43
N ASP A 62 -13.55 11.01 -13.14
CA ASP A 62 -14.17 9.69 -13.14
C ASP A 62 -14.48 9.26 -11.70
N PRO A 63 -15.76 9.03 -11.34
CA PRO A 63 -16.15 8.55 -10.01
C PRO A 63 -15.52 7.22 -9.58
N LEU A 64 -14.99 6.43 -10.52
CA LEU A 64 -14.30 5.16 -10.25
C LEU A 64 -12.79 5.32 -10.02
N CYS A 65 -12.25 6.54 -10.21
CA CYS A 65 -10.83 6.82 -10.11
C CYS A 65 -10.55 7.71 -8.90
N GLY A 66 -9.86 7.14 -7.91
CA GLY A 66 -9.29 7.88 -6.77
C GLY A 66 -7.77 7.85 -6.82
N ASP A 67 -7.14 8.86 -6.22
CA ASP A 67 -5.66 9.00 -6.20
C ASP A 67 -4.95 7.87 -5.44
N GLY A 68 -5.66 7.18 -4.54
CA GLY A 68 -5.19 5.99 -3.84
C GLY A 68 -5.60 5.93 -2.38
N ALA A 69 -5.77 4.72 -1.86
CA ALA A 69 -6.00 4.45 -0.45
C ALA A 69 -5.26 3.16 -0.05
N GLY A 70 -4.79 3.09 1.18
CA GLY A 70 -4.05 1.92 1.68
C GLY A 70 -4.04 1.84 3.19
N ILE A 71 -3.83 0.63 3.69
CA ILE A 71 -3.55 0.37 5.11
C ILE A 71 -2.18 -0.29 5.23
N LEU A 72 -1.43 0.07 6.26
CA LEU A 72 -0.23 -0.64 6.66
C LEU A 72 -0.55 -1.48 7.89
N ILE A 73 -0.27 -2.77 7.82
CA ILE A 73 -0.50 -3.73 8.92
C ILE A 73 0.76 -4.52 9.20
N GLN A 74 0.83 -5.13 10.38
CA GLN A 74 1.83 -6.15 10.68
C GLN A 74 1.65 -7.36 9.76
N ILE A 75 2.72 -8.13 9.55
CA ILE A 75 2.68 -9.36 8.74
C ILE A 75 1.62 -10.30 9.35
N PRO A 76 0.55 -10.67 8.60
CA PRO A 76 -0.48 -11.57 9.10
C PRO A 76 0.02 -13.03 9.07
N ASP A 77 0.78 -13.43 10.09
CA ASP A 77 1.43 -14.76 10.16
C ASP A 77 0.46 -15.92 9.93
N ALA A 78 -0.69 -15.91 10.58
CA ALA A 78 -1.69 -16.98 10.43
C ALA A 78 -2.18 -17.13 8.97
N PHE A 79 -2.30 -16.03 8.23
CA PHE A 79 -2.68 -16.05 6.82
C PHE A 79 -1.55 -16.64 5.95
N PHE A 80 -0.33 -16.11 6.09
CA PHE A 80 0.80 -16.56 5.29
C PHE A 80 1.14 -18.02 5.56
N ARG A 81 1.08 -18.47 6.81
CA ARG A 81 1.29 -19.86 7.18
C ARG A 81 0.28 -20.79 6.54
N ALA A 82 -1.00 -20.39 6.49
CA ALA A 82 -2.03 -21.16 5.81
C ALA A 82 -1.83 -21.21 4.28
N GLU A 83 -1.49 -20.09 3.64
CA GLU A 83 -1.27 -20.04 2.19
C GLU A 83 0.01 -20.77 1.75
N MET A 84 1.07 -20.72 2.54
CA MET A 84 2.33 -21.42 2.25
C MET A 84 2.23 -22.92 2.50
N ALA A 85 1.46 -23.35 3.51
CA ALA A 85 1.20 -24.76 3.74
C ALA A 85 0.50 -25.43 2.53
N LYS A 86 -0.38 -24.72 1.83
CA LYS A 86 -1.02 -25.21 0.58
C LYS A 86 0.00 -25.48 -0.54
N GLN A 87 1.14 -24.81 -0.50
CA GLN A 87 2.24 -24.94 -1.46
C GLN A 87 3.36 -25.87 -0.95
N ASN A 88 3.13 -26.56 0.17
CA ASN A 88 4.13 -27.39 0.85
C ASN A 88 5.37 -26.61 1.31
N ILE A 89 5.22 -25.32 1.61
CA ILE A 89 6.27 -24.46 2.13
C ILE A 89 6.06 -24.32 3.64
N LEU A 90 7.09 -24.66 4.43
CA LEU A 90 7.10 -24.46 5.87
C LEU A 90 7.73 -23.10 6.19
N LEU A 91 6.93 -22.17 6.71
CA LEU A 91 7.44 -20.87 7.13
C LEU A 91 8.22 -20.96 8.45
N PRO A 92 9.34 -20.22 8.58
CA PRO A 92 10.02 -19.99 9.86
C PRO A 92 9.08 -19.45 10.97
N PRO A 93 9.56 -19.39 12.23
CA PRO A 93 8.87 -18.67 13.28
C PRO A 93 8.54 -17.22 12.90
N ALA A 94 7.45 -16.69 13.45
CA ALA A 94 7.09 -15.29 13.22
C ALA A 94 8.23 -14.36 13.68
N GLY A 95 8.69 -13.48 12.79
CA GLY A 95 9.86 -12.63 13.00
C GLY A 95 11.12 -13.10 12.27
N ASP A 96 11.19 -14.38 11.88
CA ASP A 96 12.33 -14.96 11.16
C ASP A 96 12.08 -15.06 9.64
N TYR A 97 11.01 -14.47 9.14
CA TYR A 97 10.72 -14.37 7.71
C TYR A 97 10.17 -12.98 7.34
N GLY A 98 10.41 -12.57 6.09
CA GLY A 98 9.98 -11.29 5.54
C GLY A 98 8.83 -11.46 4.55
N VAL A 99 8.16 -10.35 4.22
CA VAL A 99 7.19 -10.29 3.11
C VAL A 99 7.43 -9.02 2.31
N GLY A 100 7.72 -9.17 1.03
CA GLY A 100 7.77 -8.10 0.04
C GLY A 100 6.50 -8.06 -0.80
N MET A 101 5.79 -6.93 -0.78
CA MET A 101 4.68 -6.65 -1.68
C MET A 101 5.17 -5.76 -2.82
N ILE A 102 5.29 -6.30 -4.03
CA ILE A 102 5.99 -5.63 -5.14
C ILE A 102 5.08 -5.51 -6.36
N PHE A 103 4.98 -4.30 -6.91
CA PHE A 103 4.34 -4.09 -8.21
C PHE A 103 5.35 -4.33 -9.34
N LEU A 104 5.08 -5.33 -10.16
CA LEU A 104 5.91 -5.69 -11.30
C LEU A 104 5.32 -5.20 -12.63
N PRO A 105 6.16 -4.98 -13.66
CA PRO A 105 5.69 -4.67 -15.01
C PRO A 105 4.63 -5.66 -15.52
N ARG A 106 3.72 -5.18 -16.37
CA ARG A 106 2.73 -6.03 -17.05
C ARG A 106 3.35 -6.90 -18.14
N GLU A 107 4.36 -6.36 -18.82
CA GLU A 107 5.06 -7.07 -19.89
C GLU A 107 5.89 -8.22 -19.31
N HIS A 108 5.70 -9.43 -19.84
CA HIS A 108 6.34 -10.65 -19.34
C HIS A 108 7.86 -10.61 -19.33
N ALA A 109 8.50 -10.08 -20.38
CA ALA A 109 9.96 -10.02 -20.45
C ALA A 109 10.53 -9.11 -19.34
N SER A 110 9.97 -7.91 -19.22
CA SER A 110 10.33 -6.94 -18.18
C SER A 110 10.04 -7.46 -16.78
N ARG A 111 8.89 -8.12 -16.57
CA ARG A 111 8.54 -8.75 -15.29
C ARG A 111 9.58 -9.78 -14.86
N ARG A 112 9.94 -10.71 -15.75
CA ARG A 112 10.94 -11.75 -15.44
C ARG A 112 12.30 -11.16 -15.14
N ALA A 113 12.71 -10.10 -15.84
CA ALA A 113 13.97 -9.42 -15.56
C ALA A 113 13.97 -8.80 -14.15
N CYS A 114 12.87 -8.18 -13.73
CA CYS A 114 12.72 -7.64 -12.38
C CYS A 114 12.70 -8.75 -11.31
N GLU A 115 11.98 -9.86 -11.53
CA GLU A 115 11.93 -11.01 -10.62
C GLU A 115 13.33 -11.63 -10.43
N GLN A 116 14.07 -11.82 -11.53
CA GLN A 116 15.43 -12.35 -11.49
C GLN A 116 16.40 -11.46 -10.71
N GLU A 117 16.32 -10.14 -10.90
CA GLU A 117 17.19 -9.22 -10.17
C GLU A 117 16.84 -9.18 -8.68
N LEU A 118 15.55 -9.24 -8.35
CA LEU A 118 15.10 -9.31 -6.97
C LEU A 118 15.63 -10.60 -6.28
N GLU A 119 15.41 -11.75 -6.90
CA GLU A 119 15.94 -13.04 -6.42
C GLU A 119 17.45 -13.00 -6.21
N ARG A 120 18.17 -12.36 -7.14
CA ARG A 120 19.64 -12.22 -7.08
C ARG A 120 20.05 -11.41 -5.86
N VAL A 121 19.38 -10.29 -5.60
CA VAL A 121 19.67 -9.41 -4.45
C VAL A 121 19.32 -10.11 -3.13
N VAL A 122 18.15 -10.75 -3.03
CA VAL A 122 17.72 -11.48 -1.83
C VAL A 122 18.73 -12.58 -1.47
N LYS A 123 19.20 -13.35 -2.47
CA LYS A 123 20.24 -14.36 -2.29
C LYS A 123 21.59 -13.76 -1.90
N ALA A 124 21.95 -12.60 -2.45
CA ALA A 124 23.21 -11.92 -2.13
C ALA A 124 23.25 -11.42 -0.68
N GLU A 125 22.11 -11.03 -0.12
CA GLU A 125 21.95 -10.67 1.30
C GLU A 125 21.85 -11.89 2.23
N GLY A 126 21.93 -13.12 1.68
CA GLY A 126 21.93 -14.37 2.45
C GLY A 126 20.54 -14.89 2.82
N HIS A 127 19.49 -14.38 2.19
CA HIS A 127 18.11 -14.83 2.40
C HIS A 127 17.68 -15.82 1.29
N ALA A 128 16.77 -16.74 1.64
CA ALA A 128 16.12 -17.60 0.67
C ALA A 128 14.84 -16.91 0.17
N ASP A 129 14.60 -16.95 -1.14
CA ASP A 129 13.41 -16.38 -1.79
C ASP A 129 12.40 -17.50 -2.08
N HIS A 130 11.15 -17.31 -1.64
CA HIS A 130 9.99 -18.09 -2.11
C HIS A 130 8.96 -17.16 -2.77
N SER A 131 9.05 -17.02 -4.09
CA SER A 131 8.13 -16.22 -4.88
C SER A 131 6.78 -16.93 -5.08
N GLY A 132 5.69 -16.23 -4.79
CA GLY A 132 4.32 -16.74 -4.95
C GLY A 132 3.34 -15.64 -5.32
N SER A 133 2.42 -15.91 -6.26
CA SER A 133 1.34 -14.96 -6.55
C SER A 133 0.21 -15.16 -5.54
N LEU A 134 0.01 -14.21 -4.62
CA LEU A 134 -1.24 -14.12 -3.87
C LEU A 134 -2.33 -13.66 -4.85
N GLY A 135 -3.29 -14.53 -5.14
CA GLY A 135 -4.37 -14.24 -6.09
C GLY A 135 -5.10 -12.95 -5.72
N THR A 136 -5.13 -11.99 -6.65
CA THR A 136 -5.98 -10.80 -6.52
C THR A 136 -7.40 -11.18 -6.98
N GLY A 137 -8.42 -10.76 -6.21
CA GLY A 137 -9.81 -10.94 -6.63
C GLY A 137 -10.05 -10.31 -8.00
N GLN A 138 -10.71 -11.05 -8.90
CA GLN A 138 -11.09 -10.59 -10.23
C GLN A 138 -11.99 -9.34 -10.10
N GLY A 139 -11.45 -8.15 -10.28
CA GLY A 139 -12.24 -6.91 -10.16
C GLY A 139 -11.43 -5.60 -10.19
N THR A 140 -10.12 -5.62 -9.93
CA THR A 140 -9.29 -4.42 -10.01
C THR A 140 -8.56 -4.35 -11.36
N ASN A 141 -8.71 -3.24 -12.10
CA ASN A 141 -8.08 -3.01 -13.42
C ASN A 141 -6.54 -2.80 -13.38
N GLY A 142 -5.83 -3.37 -12.40
CA GLY A 142 -4.39 -3.22 -12.14
C GLY A 142 -3.63 -4.55 -12.19
N PRO A 143 -2.31 -4.56 -12.50
CA PRO A 143 -1.50 -5.75 -12.25
C PRO A 143 -1.47 -6.01 -10.75
N GLY A 144 -1.92 -7.18 -10.31
CA GLY A 144 -1.85 -7.57 -8.90
C GLY A 144 -0.39 -7.60 -8.43
N PRO A 145 -0.11 -7.19 -7.18
CA PRO A 145 1.23 -7.24 -6.66
C PRO A 145 1.70 -8.70 -6.54
N ALA A 146 2.99 -8.93 -6.78
CA ALA A 146 3.63 -10.20 -6.47
C ALA A 146 4.04 -10.18 -4.99
N CYS A 147 3.86 -11.32 -4.32
CA CYS A 147 4.33 -11.52 -2.96
C CYS A 147 5.64 -12.30 -3.01
N VAL A 148 6.66 -11.76 -2.38
CA VAL A 148 7.97 -12.39 -2.24
C VAL A 148 8.18 -12.64 -0.76
N LEU A 149 8.36 -13.90 -0.38
CA LEU A 149 8.61 -14.32 1.01
C LEU A 149 10.10 -14.59 1.21
#